data_AF-A0A941N9Y2-F1
#
_entry.id   AF-A0A941N9Y2-F1
#
_cell.length_a   1.000
_cell.length_b   1.000
_cell.length_c   1.000
_cell.angle_alpha   90.00
_cell.angle_beta   90.00
_cell.angle_gamma   90.00
#
_symmetry.space_group_name_H-M   'P 1'
#
loop_
_entity.id
_entity.type
_entity.pdbx_description
1 polymer ?
#
loop_
_entity_poly.entity_id
_entity_poly.type
_entity_poly.pdbx_seq_one_letter_code
_entity_poly.pdbx_strand_id
1 'polypeptide(L)'
;MSEIMRFNREATVEQDKVIAFLSDPASYGITEPVERHETHGAIVFLAGDCAYKLKRAVRFPYMDYSTPERRRVACTAELAVNRRMAPSLYLGVRSIRGANGRLCFGEADDPQAQDWVVVMKRFPQSALLEQMRRKGNLTDAIMRKLADIIAVFHTHAEATRTFGGVAGIAEVVDGNISVLTSFRHKPFAEEKIAAYAAASHAALKTMAARLDARRGAGFVRHCHGDLHLNNVCMLEDEPVLFDAIEFNEAFSHIDVFYDLAFLLMDLEHGGERRFANVVLNRYLERTGDVGGLALLPLFLSCRAAVRAHVKAAQAKGDENIEKEALSYLEDAIRFLEPGPPQLIVLGGVSGTGKSTLGRALAPMIGATPGAVMLRSDVLRKSLWGVSDEVPLPEAAYTADVTRKVYDVLRSRAEEILADGHSVIADAVYGTIAERKGIVDMANRMGVSFHPIWLDAPMAILEHRVAARRNDASDATVAVLHRQRGAVVPPTDWINVDAGGTLEDTVQRTCAALGMEGV
;
A
#
# COMPACT_ATOMS: atom_id res chain seq x y z
N MET A 1 -24.10 -16.24 -39.05
CA MET A 1 -23.08 -15.51 -38.25
C MET A 1 -23.68 -14.17 -37.87
N SER A 2 -23.77 -13.85 -36.58
CA SER A 2 -24.30 -12.55 -36.13
C SER A 2 -23.43 -11.40 -36.64
N GLU A 3 -24.00 -10.22 -36.86
CA GLU A 3 -23.27 -9.01 -37.25
C GLU A 3 -22.10 -8.70 -36.30
N ILE A 4 -22.25 -9.04 -35.01
CA ILE A 4 -21.20 -8.96 -33.99
C ILE A 4 -19.99 -9.85 -34.32
N MET A 5 -20.21 -11.07 -34.83
CA MET A 5 -19.10 -11.98 -35.21
C MET A 5 -18.38 -11.54 -36.49
N ARG A 6 -19.07 -10.83 -37.40
CA ARG A 6 -18.48 -10.33 -38.65
C ARG A 6 -17.65 -9.06 -38.40
N PHE A 7 -18.19 -8.14 -37.58
CA PHE A 7 -17.48 -6.94 -37.12
C PHE A 7 -16.22 -7.28 -36.31
N ASN A 8 -16.31 -8.26 -35.39
CA ASN A 8 -15.14 -8.71 -34.65
C ASN A 8 -14.05 -9.30 -35.57
N ARG A 9 -14.39 -9.98 -36.67
CA ARG A 9 -13.38 -10.53 -37.60
C ARG A 9 -12.62 -9.45 -38.39
N GLU A 10 -13.31 -8.46 -38.97
CA GLU A 10 -12.67 -7.41 -39.77
C GLU A 10 -11.81 -6.48 -38.89
N ALA A 11 -12.31 -6.10 -37.70
CA ALA A 11 -11.53 -5.32 -36.73
C ALA A 11 -10.28 -6.06 -36.22
N THR A 12 -10.31 -7.40 -36.14
CA THR A 12 -9.14 -8.21 -35.77
C THR A 12 -8.09 -8.22 -36.88
N VAL A 13 -8.51 -8.35 -38.15
CA VAL A 13 -7.60 -8.38 -39.31
C VAL A 13 -6.87 -7.05 -39.54
N GLU A 14 -7.51 -5.91 -39.26
CA GLU A 14 -6.84 -4.60 -39.34
C GLU A 14 -5.81 -4.40 -38.22
N GLN A 15 -6.12 -4.86 -37.00
CA GLN A 15 -5.18 -4.74 -35.89
C GLN A 15 -3.98 -5.70 -36.04
N ASP A 16 -4.13 -6.84 -36.71
CA ASP A 16 -3.00 -7.76 -36.98
C ASP A 16 -1.89 -7.08 -37.81
N LYS A 17 -2.24 -6.20 -38.75
CA LYS A 17 -1.25 -5.42 -39.52
C LYS A 17 -0.51 -4.43 -38.63
N VAL A 18 -1.22 -3.78 -37.71
CA VAL A 18 -0.65 -2.87 -36.73
C VAL A 18 0.30 -3.61 -35.78
N ILE A 19 -0.10 -4.79 -35.31
CA ILE A 19 0.73 -5.66 -34.47
C ILE A 19 1.99 -6.10 -35.22
N ALA A 20 1.87 -6.50 -36.49
CA ALA A 20 3.02 -6.86 -37.32
C ALA A 20 3.99 -5.69 -37.50
N PHE A 21 3.46 -4.49 -37.79
CA PHE A 21 4.26 -3.26 -37.85
C PHE A 21 4.99 -3.00 -36.53
N LEU A 22 4.30 -3.05 -35.40
CA LEU A 22 4.90 -2.82 -34.09
C LEU A 22 5.88 -3.92 -33.65
N SER A 23 5.82 -5.11 -34.26
CA SER A 23 6.76 -6.21 -33.98
C SER A 23 8.04 -6.14 -34.81
N ASP A 24 8.08 -5.31 -35.86
CA ASP A 24 9.22 -5.16 -36.76
C ASP A 24 10.22 -4.12 -36.22
N PRO A 25 11.48 -4.50 -35.92
CA PRO A 25 12.54 -3.55 -35.54
C PRO A 25 12.69 -2.36 -36.49
N ALA A 26 12.49 -2.59 -37.80
CA ALA A 26 12.62 -1.55 -38.81
C ALA A 26 11.59 -0.41 -38.65
N SER A 27 10.44 -0.69 -38.03
CA SER A 27 9.41 0.32 -37.72
C SER A 27 9.89 1.40 -36.76
N TYR A 28 10.90 1.09 -35.95
CA TYR A 28 11.51 1.99 -34.97
C TYR A 28 12.87 2.52 -35.43
N GLY A 29 13.37 2.09 -36.59
CA GLY A 29 14.71 2.42 -37.06
C GLY A 29 15.82 1.72 -36.28
N ILE A 30 15.53 0.57 -35.65
CA ILE A 30 16.48 -0.21 -34.86
C ILE A 30 16.72 -1.59 -35.51
N THR A 31 17.74 -2.31 -35.04
CA THR A 31 18.07 -3.67 -35.53
C THR A 31 17.84 -4.76 -34.47
N GLU A 32 17.78 -4.34 -33.21
CA GLU A 32 17.54 -5.16 -32.05
C GLU A 32 16.11 -5.72 -32.05
N PRO A 33 15.91 -6.95 -31.56
CA PRO A 33 14.59 -7.56 -31.53
C PRO A 33 13.63 -6.78 -30.63
N VAL A 34 12.38 -6.65 -31.08
CA VAL A 34 11.29 -6.08 -30.29
C VAL A 34 10.76 -7.15 -29.34
N GLU A 35 10.81 -6.87 -28.04
CA GLU A 35 10.21 -7.74 -27.02
C GLU A 35 8.71 -7.42 -26.90
N ARG A 36 7.88 -8.45 -26.78
CA ARG A 36 6.42 -8.30 -26.72
C ARG A 36 5.88 -8.89 -25.42
N HIS A 37 5.12 -8.08 -24.68
CA HIS A 37 4.35 -8.52 -23.52
C HIS A 37 2.86 -8.31 -23.77
N GLU A 38 2.05 -9.29 -23.37
CA GLU A 38 0.60 -9.24 -23.59
C GLU A 38 -0.15 -9.30 -22.29
N THR A 39 -1.19 -8.48 -22.19
CA THR A 39 -2.23 -8.57 -21.18
C THR A 39 -3.57 -8.84 -21.85
N HIS A 40 -4.63 -9.02 -21.05
CA HIS A 40 -5.97 -9.22 -21.60
C HIS A 40 -6.45 -8.00 -22.42
N GLY A 41 -6.02 -6.77 -22.05
CA GLY A 41 -6.46 -5.52 -22.66
C GLY A 41 -5.41 -4.78 -23.50
N ALA A 42 -4.13 -5.14 -23.45
CA ALA A 42 -3.07 -4.43 -24.16
C ALA A 42 -1.92 -5.34 -24.64
N ILE A 43 -1.13 -4.84 -25.58
CA ILE A 43 0.14 -5.42 -26.03
C ILE A 43 1.20 -4.34 -25.88
N VAL A 44 2.30 -4.64 -25.19
CA VAL A 44 3.43 -3.75 -24.99
C VAL A 44 4.62 -4.23 -25.82
N PHE A 45 5.13 -3.37 -26.69
CA PHE A 45 6.30 -3.60 -27.52
C PHE A 45 7.48 -2.82 -26.98
N LEU A 46 8.57 -3.50 -26.59
CA LEU A 46 9.79 -2.85 -26.12
C LEU A 46 10.79 -2.75 -27.27
N ALA A 47 11.08 -1.52 -27.69
CA ALA A 47 11.94 -1.23 -28.84
C ALA A 47 12.91 -0.10 -28.48
N GLY A 48 14.22 -0.41 -28.49
CA GLY A 48 15.27 0.48 -27.98
C GLY A 48 14.99 0.91 -26.53
N ASP A 49 15.01 2.23 -26.30
CA ASP A 49 14.77 2.88 -25.01
C ASP A 49 13.28 3.14 -24.70
N CYS A 50 12.37 2.70 -25.57
CA CYS A 50 10.93 2.97 -25.46
C CYS A 50 10.10 1.69 -25.33
N ALA A 51 8.93 1.85 -24.70
CA ALA A 51 7.85 0.88 -24.70
C ALA A 51 6.62 1.50 -25.40
N TYR A 52 5.97 0.73 -26.26
CA TYR A 52 4.81 1.15 -27.04
C TYR A 52 3.63 0.25 -26.66
N LYS A 53 2.65 0.82 -25.96
CA LYS A 53 1.47 0.11 -25.47
C LYS A 53 0.30 0.30 -26.43
N LEU A 54 -0.05 -0.75 -27.14
CA LEU A 54 -1.23 -0.85 -28.00
C LEU A 54 -2.41 -1.41 -27.20
N LYS A 55 -3.59 -0.78 -27.28
CA LYS A 55 -4.82 -1.36 -26.72
C LYS A 55 -5.33 -2.46 -27.65
N ARG A 56 -5.70 -3.62 -27.10
CA ARG A 56 -6.25 -4.72 -27.91
C ARG A 56 -7.66 -4.37 -28.39
N ALA A 57 -8.02 -4.81 -29.59
CA ALA A 57 -9.36 -4.67 -30.14
C ALA A 57 -10.32 -5.66 -29.45
N VAL A 58 -10.68 -5.36 -28.20
CA VAL A 58 -11.49 -6.23 -27.33
C VAL A 58 -12.66 -5.47 -26.73
N ARG A 59 -13.69 -6.21 -26.31
CA ARG A 59 -14.84 -5.69 -25.58
C ARG A 59 -15.15 -6.62 -24.41
N PHE A 60 -15.01 -6.10 -23.20
CA PHE A 60 -15.38 -6.73 -21.93
C PHE A 60 -16.52 -5.93 -21.28
N PRO A 61 -17.24 -6.51 -20.30
CA PRO A 61 -18.33 -5.80 -19.59
C PRO A 61 -17.90 -4.48 -18.95
N TYR A 62 -16.63 -4.36 -18.58
CA TYR A 62 -16.05 -3.21 -17.86
C TYR A 62 -15.11 -2.34 -18.73
N MET A 63 -14.86 -2.70 -20.00
CA MET A 63 -13.86 -2.05 -20.85
C MET A 63 -14.14 -2.32 -22.33
N ASP A 64 -14.19 -1.26 -23.16
CA ASP A 64 -14.51 -1.38 -24.58
C ASP A 64 -13.49 -0.66 -25.47
N TYR A 65 -12.63 -1.44 -26.12
CA TYR A 65 -11.57 -1.02 -27.04
C TYR A 65 -11.81 -1.52 -28.47
N SER A 66 -13.06 -1.87 -28.79
CA SER A 66 -13.42 -2.53 -30.05
C SER A 66 -13.19 -1.68 -31.30
N THR A 67 -13.18 -0.35 -31.20
CA THR A 67 -12.96 0.55 -32.34
C THR A 67 -11.66 1.36 -32.19
N PRO A 68 -11.01 1.75 -33.30
CA PRO A 68 -9.83 2.62 -33.26
C PRO A 68 -10.06 3.91 -32.45
N GLU A 69 -11.21 4.56 -32.64
CA GLU A 69 -11.54 5.79 -31.90
C GLU A 69 -11.64 5.57 -30.38
N ARG A 70 -12.20 4.43 -29.94
CA ARG A 70 -12.22 4.08 -28.51
C ARG A 70 -10.81 3.85 -27.97
N ARG A 71 -9.92 3.25 -28.76
CA ARG A 71 -8.52 3.07 -28.40
C ARG A 71 -7.76 4.39 -28.35
N ARG A 72 -8.06 5.35 -29.25
CA ARG A 72 -7.53 6.73 -29.18
C ARG A 72 -7.90 7.41 -27.87
N VAL A 73 -9.18 7.38 -27.50
CA VAL A 73 -9.68 7.95 -26.24
C VAL A 73 -9.00 7.27 -25.05
N ALA A 74 -8.91 5.95 -25.05
CA ALA A 74 -8.24 5.20 -23.98
C ALA A 74 -6.75 5.54 -23.85
N CYS A 75 -6.00 5.62 -24.96
CA CYS A 75 -4.58 6.01 -24.92
C CYS A 75 -4.39 7.44 -24.37
N THR A 76 -5.29 8.35 -24.74
CA THR A 76 -5.26 9.74 -24.25
C THR A 76 -5.59 9.81 -22.77
N ALA A 77 -6.59 9.05 -22.32
CA ALA A 77 -6.97 8.95 -20.91
C ALA A 77 -5.84 8.32 -20.07
N GLU A 78 -5.23 7.23 -20.53
CA GLU A 78 -4.10 6.58 -19.86
C GLU A 78 -2.93 7.55 -19.68
N LEU A 79 -2.58 8.29 -20.74
CA LEU A 79 -1.53 9.31 -20.68
C LEU A 79 -1.85 10.38 -19.64
N ALA A 80 -3.07 10.90 -19.64
CA ALA A 80 -3.50 11.96 -18.72
C ALA A 80 -3.48 11.48 -17.25
N VAL A 81 -4.03 10.29 -16.99
CA VAL A 81 -4.13 9.68 -15.67
C VAL A 81 -2.73 9.39 -15.09
N ASN A 82 -1.85 8.80 -15.89
CA ASN A 82 -0.57 8.32 -15.40
C ASN A 82 0.52 9.39 -15.35
N ARG A 83 0.46 10.44 -16.16
CA ARG A 83 1.39 11.58 -16.06
C ARG A 83 1.34 12.31 -14.71
N ARG A 84 0.26 12.14 -13.94
CA ARG A 84 0.16 12.66 -12.56
C ARG A 84 1.24 12.08 -11.64
N MET A 85 1.62 10.82 -11.85
CA MET A 85 2.56 10.08 -10.99
C MET A 85 3.86 9.69 -11.69
N ALA A 86 3.84 9.57 -13.02
CA ALA A 86 4.95 9.08 -13.81
C ALA A 86 5.21 9.96 -15.06
N PRO A 87 5.40 11.28 -14.91
CA PRO A 87 5.55 12.19 -16.06
C PRO A 87 6.78 11.89 -16.92
N SER A 88 7.87 11.41 -16.32
CA SER A 88 9.09 11.00 -17.03
C SER A 88 8.98 9.63 -17.70
N LEU A 89 8.02 8.81 -17.27
CA LEU A 89 7.75 7.50 -17.86
C LEU A 89 6.80 7.60 -19.05
N TYR A 90 5.77 8.45 -18.98
CA TYR A 90 4.72 8.58 -20.02
C TYR A 90 5.01 9.70 -21.02
N LEU A 91 5.70 9.34 -22.11
CA LEU A 91 6.28 10.28 -23.07
C LEU A 91 5.23 10.91 -24.00
N GLY A 92 4.20 10.17 -24.41
CA GLY A 92 3.14 10.70 -25.26
C GLY A 92 2.23 9.64 -25.87
N VAL A 93 1.40 10.05 -26.82
CA VAL A 93 0.60 9.15 -27.66
C VAL A 93 1.04 9.35 -29.11
N ARG A 94 1.14 8.26 -29.87
CA ARG A 94 1.39 8.31 -31.32
C ARG A 94 0.31 7.55 -32.07
N SER A 95 -0.07 8.07 -33.22
CA SER A 95 -0.94 7.33 -34.15
C SER A 95 -0.13 6.36 -35.01
N ILE A 96 -0.83 5.38 -35.56
CA ILE A 96 -0.33 4.45 -36.57
C ILE A 96 -1.20 4.64 -37.79
N ARG A 97 -0.61 5.05 -38.91
CA ARG A 97 -1.33 5.39 -40.14
C ARG A 97 -0.75 4.66 -41.34
N GLY A 98 -1.56 4.49 -42.37
CA GLY A 98 -1.10 3.99 -43.67
C GLY A 98 -0.55 5.13 -44.53
N ALA A 99 0.70 5.02 -44.97
CA ALA A 99 1.31 5.91 -45.96
C ALA A 99 1.97 5.07 -47.07
N ASN A 100 1.59 5.31 -48.33
CA ASN A 100 2.14 4.62 -49.51
C ASN A 100 2.09 3.08 -49.41
N GLY A 101 1.02 2.53 -48.83
CA GLY A 101 0.86 1.08 -48.66
C GLY A 101 1.66 0.46 -47.51
N ARG A 102 2.38 1.25 -46.71
CA ARG A 102 3.10 0.81 -45.50
C ARG A 102 2.58 1.55 -44.27
N LEU A 103 2.63 0.91 -43.10
CA LEU A 103 2.33 1.58 -41.84
C LEU A 103 3.52 2.44 -41.39
N CYS A 104 3.24 3.58 -40.79
CA CYS A 104 4.22 4.42 -40.12
C CYS A 104 3.59 5.11 -38.91
N PHE A 105 4.44 5.61 -38.01
CA PHE A 105 3.98 6.44 -36.91
C PHE A 105 3.62 7.85 -37.38
N GLY A 106 2.52 8.39 -36.85
CA GLY A 106 2.09 9.78 -37.04
C GLY A 106 2.00 10.56 -35.73
N GLU A 107 1.45 11.77 -35.82
CA GLU A 107 1.09 12.61 -34.68
C GLU A 107 -0.18 12.10 -33.99
N ALA A 108 -0.39 12.45 -32.72
CA ALA A 108 -1.48 11.92 -31.91
C ALA A 108 -2.88 12.22 -32.49
N ASP A 109 -3.03 13.35 -33.18
CA ASP A 109 -4.27 13.89 -33.75
C ASP A 109 -4.47 13.60 -35.24
N ASP A 110 -3.68 12.67 -35.82
CA ASP A 110 -3.77 12.34 -37.24
C ASP A 110 -5.16 11.77 -37.61
N PRO A 111 -5.92 12.40 -38.52
CA PRO A 111 -7.27 11.97 -38.90
C PRO A 111 -7.28 10.70 -39.77
N GLN A 112 -6.13 10.28 -40.31
CA GLN A 112 -5.97 9.05 -41.10
C GLN A 112 -5.38 7.90 -40.29
N ALA A 113 -5.29 8.06 -38.97
CA ALA A 113 -4.84 7.03 -38.05
C ALA A 113 -5.76 5.79 -38.10
N GLN A 114 -5.12 4.62 -38.12
CA GLN A 114 -5.75 3.31 -38.04
C GLN A 114 -5.72 2.74 -36.61
N ASP A 115 -4.75 3.17 -35.79
CA ASP A 115 -4.67 2.85 -34.37
C ASP A 115 -3.78 3.83 -33.60
N TRP A 116 -3.69 3.68 -32.28
CA TRP A 116 -2.86 4.51 -31.39
C TRP A 116 -2.08 3.67 -30.41
N VAL A 117 -0.92 4.20 -30.00
CA VAL A 117 -0.09 3.64 -28.94
C VAL A 117 0.26 4.71 -27.91
N VAL A 118 0.29 4.31 -26.64
CA VAL A 118 0.95 5.10 -25.60
C VAL A 118 2.45 4.81 -25.67
N VAL A 119 3.26 5.86 -25.77
CA VAL A 119 4.72 5.77 -25.80
C VAL A 119 5.25 6.07 -24.40
N MET A 120 6.05 5.14 -23.89
CA MET A 120 6.62 5.18 -22.54
C MET A 120 8.13 5.02 -22.61
N LYS A 121 8.86 5.53 -21.62
CA LYS A 121 10.27 5.19 -21.40
C LYS A 121 10.35 3.72 -20.98
N ARG A 122 11.23 2.95 -21.62
CA ARG A 122 11.50 1.56 -21.19
C ARG A 122 12.28 1.58 -19.89
N PHE A 123 11.95 0.68 -18.98
CA PHE A 123 12.75 0.39 -17.79
C PHE A 123 13.00 -1.12 -17.69
N PRO A 124 14.10 -1.55 -17.03
CA PRO A 124 14.38 -2.98 -16.91
C PRO A 124 13.34 -3.66 -16.03
N GLN A 125 12.89 -4.86 -16.41
CA GLN A 125 11.91 -5.65 -15.64
C GLN A 125 12.36 -5.88 -14.19
N SER A 126 13.67 -5.95 -13.93
CA SER A 126 14.25 -6.06 -12.59
C SER A 126 13.96 -4.86 -11.68
N ALA A 127 13.52 -3.73 -12.23
CA ALA A 127 13.14 -2.54 -11.48
C ALA A 127 11.66 -2.55 -11.03
N LEU A 128 10.83 -3.49 -11.49
CA LEU A 128 9.49 -3.69 -10.93
C LEU A 128 9.61 -4.11 -9.46
N LEU A 129 8.79 -3.52 -8.59
CA LEU A 129 8.85 -3.83 -7.16
C LEU A 129 8.51 -5.29 -6.86
N GLU A 130 7.65 -5.93 -7.66
CA GLU A 130 7.40 -7.38 -7.54
C GLU A 130 8.66 -8.21 -7.87
N GLN A 131 9.47 -7.78 -8.85
CA GLN A 131 10.72 -8.46 -9.17
C GLN A 131 11.79 -8.21 -8.11
N MET A 132 11.83 -7.00 -7.55
CA MET A 132 12.70 -6.67 -6.42
C MET A 132 12.33 -7.48 -5.17
N ARG A 133 11.04 -7.66 -4.89
CA ARG A 133 10.54 -8.51 -3.80
C ARG A 133 11.06 -9.94 -3.94
N ARG A 134 10.84 -10.57 -5.09
CA ARG A 134 11.29 -11.95 -5.35
C ARG A 134 12.81 -12.14 -5.19
N LYS A 135 13.59 -11.07 -5.40
CA LYS A 135 15.04 -11.07 -5.24
C LYS A 135 15.52 -10.64 -3.85
N GLY A 136 14.62 -10.25 -2.94
CA GLY A 136 14.98 -9.74 -1.62
C GLY A 136 15.60 -8.33 -1.64
N ASN A 137 15.33 -7.54 -2.68
CA ASN A 137 15.92 -6.21 -2.90
C ASN A 137 15.05 -5.05 -2.41
N LEU A 138 13.90 -5.33 -1.78
CA LEU A 138 13.10 -4.29 -1.13
C LEU A 138 13.80 -3.83 0.16
N THR A 139 13.63 -2.55 0.50
CA THR A 139 14.21 -1.95 1.72
C THR A 139 13.21 -1.04 2.40
N ASP A 140 13.37 -0.82 3.71
CA ASP A 140 12.55 0.12 4.48
C ASP A 140 12.60 1.54 3.87
N ALA A 141 13.74 1.93 3.28
CA ALA A 141 13.89 3.24 2.64
C ALA A 141 13.00 3.38 1.39
N ILE A 142 12.97 2.35 0.54
CA ILE A 142 12.07 2.31 -0.63
C ILE A 142 10.61 2.36 -0.18
N MET A 143 10.25 1.55 0.82
CA MET A 143 8.87 1.49 1.33
C MET A 143 8.41 2.82 1.96
N ARG A 144 9.30 3.51 2.68
CA ARG A 144 9.02 4.84 3.24
C ARG A 144 8.82 5.89 2.15
N LYS A 145 9.68 5.91 1.13
CA LYS A 145 9.53 6.80 -0.03
C LYS A 145 8.24 6.54 -0.78
N LEU A 146 7.92 5.27 -1.02
CA LEU A 146 6.69 4.86 -1.68
C LEU A 146 5.46 5.33 -0.91
N ALA A 147 5.43 5.14 0.42
CA ALA A 147 4.34 5.63 1.26
C ALA A 147 4.21 7.16 1.24
N ASP A 148 5.33 7.90 1.23
CA ASP A 148 5.33 9.36 1.09
C ASP A 148 4.72 9.80 -0.25
N ILE A 149 5.09 9.13 -1.36
CA ILE A 149 4.55 9.39 -2.71
C ILE A 149 3.04 9.11 -2.76
N ILE A 150 2.60 7.97 -2.22
CA ILE A 150 1.18 7.60 -2.19
C ILE A 150 0.38 8.58 -1.33
N ALA A 151 0.91 8.99 -0.16
CA ALA A 151 0.26 9.97 0.70
C ALA A 151 0.08 11.33 0.00
N VAL A 152 1.11 11.82 -0.70
CA VAL A 152 1.02 13.05 -1.49
C VAL A 152 -0.01 12.90 -2.60
N PHE A 153 0.01 11.79 -3.34
CA PHE A 153 -0.94 11.51 -4.41
C PHE A 153 -2.39 11.53 -3.90
N HIS A 154 -2.69 10.73 -2.87
CA HIS A 154 -4.03 10.65 -2.27
C HIS A 154 -4.52 12.00 -1.75
N THR A 155 -3.64 12.80 -1.14
CA THR A 155 -4.00 14.12 -0.61
C THR A 155 -4.40 15.10 -1.70
N HIS A 156 -3.77 15.03 -2.88
CA HIS A 156 -4.01 15.93 -4.01
C HIS A 156 -5.00 15.37 -5.06
N ALA A 157 -5.34 14.09 -5.00
CA ALA A 157 -6.31 13.48 -5.88
C ALA A 157 -7.69 14.12 -5.71
N GLU A 158 -8.41 14.29 -6.82
CA GLU A 158 -9.74 14.90 -6.86
C GLU A 158 -10.73 14.08 -6.02
N ALA A 159 -11.38 14.73 -5.05
CA ALA A 159 -12.40 14.11 -4.23
C ALA A 159 -13.75 14.06 -4.95
N THR A 160 -14.47 12.96 -4.76
CA THR A 160 -15.81 12.79 -5.32
C THR A 160 -16.75 12.17 -4.30
N ARG A 161 -18.05 12.45 -4.46
CA ARG A 161 -19.13 11.83 -3.68
C ARG A 161 -20.01 10.91 -4.54
N THR A 162 -19.73 10.84 -5.84
CA THR A 162 -20.51 10.07 -6.82
C THR A 162 -20.25 8.57 -6.69
N PHE A 163 -19.02 8.19 -6.38
CA PHE A 163 -18.55 6.81 -6.28
C PHE A 163 -18.20 6.42 -4.84
N GLY A 164 -17.78 5.16 -4.65
CA GLY A 164 -17.36 4.64 -3.35
C GLY A 164 -18.49 4.53 -2.33
N GLY A 165 -18.14 4.65 -1.04
CA GLY A 165 -19.07 4.41 0.06
C GLY A 165 -19.52 2.95 0.14
N VAL A 166 -20.62 2.70 0.85
CA VAL A 166 -21.13 1.33 1.02
C VAL A 166 -21.54 0.70 -0.32
N ALA A 167 -22.14 1.47 -1.22
CA ALA A 167 -22.61 0.98 -2.51
C ALA A 167 -21.45 0.49 -3.39
N GLY A 168 -20.37 1.28 -3.48
CA GLY A 168 -19.20 0.88 -4.27
C GLY A 168 -18.52 -0.38 -3.74
N ILE A 169 -18.41 -0.54 -2.41
CA ILE A 169 -17.82 -1.76 -1.84
C ILE A 169 -18.78 -2.95 -1.93
N ALA A 170 -20.09 -2.74 -1.85
CA ALA A 170 -21.08 -3.80 -2.10
C ALA A 170 -20.92 -4.37 -3.52
N GLU A 171 -20.79 -3.51 -4.53
CA GLU A 171 -20.57 -3.94 -5.92
C GLU A 171 -19.28 -4.75 -6.07
N VAL A 172 -18.20 -4.36 -5.38
CA VAL A 172 -16.94 -5.12 -5.35
C VAL A 172 -17.13 -6.48 -4.69
N VAL A 173 -17.78 -6.55 -3.53
CA VAL A 173 -18.01 -7.80 -2.80
C VAL A 173 -18.87 -8.76 -3.63
N ASP A 174 -20.00 -8.29 -4.16
CA ASP A 174 -20.92 -9.09 -4.96
C ASP A 174 -20.27 -9.51 -6.30
N GLY A 175 -19.50 -8.61 -6.92
CA GLY A 175 -18.71 -8.90 -8.12
C GLY A 175 -17.69 -10.01 -7.86
N ASN A 176 -16.91 -9.90 -6.77
CA ASN A 176 -15.95 -10.92 -6.37
C ASN A 176 -16.63 -12.28 -6.14
N ILE A 177 -17.73 -12.32 -5.39
CA ILE A 177 -18.48 -13.56 -5.13
C ILE A 177 -18.97 -14.18 -6.44
N SER A 178 -19.52 -13.36 -7.35
CA SER A 178 -20.02 -13.81 -8.65
C SER A 178 -18.91 -14.45 -9.49
N VAL A 179 -17.75 -13.78 -9.61
CA VAL A 179 -16.63 -14.31 -10.40
C VAL A 179 -16.04 -15.56 -9.74
N LEU A 180 -15.83 -15.57 -8.42
CA LEU A 180 -15.36 -16.76 -7.70
C LEU A 180 -16.29 -17.97 -7.92
N THR A 181 -17.61 -17.74 -7.90
CA THR A 181 -18.63 -18.78 -8.16
C THR A 181 -18.56 -19.35 -9.59
N SER A 182 -18.08 -18.57 -10.57
CA SER A 182 -17.85 -19.07 -11.93
C SER A 182 -16.71 -20.09 -12.02
N PHE A 183 -15.82 -20.10 -11.01
CA PHE A 183 -14.71 -21.04 -10.84
C PHE A 183 -14.97 -22.07 -9.73
N ARG A 184 -16.24 -22.32 -9.39
CA ARG A 184 -16.62 -23.39 -8.44
C ARG A 184 -16.15 -24.76 -8.94
N HIS A 185 -15.79 -25.63 -8.02
CA HIS A 185 -15.16 -26.95 -8.22
C HIS A 185 -13.69 -26.92 -8.65
N LYS A 186 -13.22 -25.89 -9.38
CA LYS A 186 -11.80 -25.73 -9.70
C LYS A 186 -11.44 -24.28 -10.07
N PRO A 187 -10.47 -23.63 -9.39
CA PRO A 187 -9.68 -24.13 -8.25
C PRO A 187 -10.40 -24.01 -6.89
N PHE A 188 -11.60 -23.41 -6.85
CA PHE A 188 -12.25 -23.07 -5.59
C PHE A 188 -13.29 -24.09 -5.15
N ALA A 189 -13.21 -24.50 -3.89
CA ALA A 189 -14.24 -25.28 -3.21
C ALA A 189 -15.44 -24.38 -2.88
N GLU A 190 -16.67 -24.90 -3.01
CA GLU A 190 -17.90 -24.12 -2.77
C GLU A 190 -17.97 -23.62 -1.32
N GLU A 191 -17.46 -24.41 -0.37
CA GLU A 191 -17.43 -24.07 1.05
C GLU A 191 -16.58 -22.83 1.32
N LYS A 192 -15.44 -22.69 0.63
CA LYS A 192 -14.57 -21.51 0.76
C LYS A 192 -15.22 -20.26 0.16
N ILE A 193 -15.91 -20.40 -0.98
CA ILE A 193 -16.65 -19.29 -1.60
C ILE A 193 -17.78 -18.84 -0.67
N ALA A 194 -18.52 -19.78 -0.10
CA ALA A 194 -19.60 -19.49 0.85
C ALA A 194 -19.08 -18.83 2.13
N ALA A 195 -17.94 -19.28 2.66
CA ALA A 195 -17.28 -18.66 3.80
C ALA A 195 -16.87 -17.20 3.52
N TYR A 196 -16.20 -16.95 2.38
CA TYR A 196 -15.86 -15.59 1.96
C TYR A 196 -17.11 -14.72 1.79
N ALA A 197 -18.15 -15.22 1.11
CA ALA A 197 -19.39 -14.48 0.89
C ALA A 197 -20.06 -14.07 2.21
N ALA A 198 -20.22 -15.01 3.15
CA ALA A 198 -20.82 -14.74 4.44
C ALA A 198 -19.99 -13.73 5.26
N ALA A 199 -18.67 -13.91 5.34
CA ALA A 199 -17.79 -13.05 6.11
C ALA A 199 -17.71 -11.63 5.51
N SER A 200 -17.59 -11.51 4.19
CA SER A 200 -17.48 -10.21 3.52
C SER A 200 -18.77 -9.40 3.59
N HIS A 201 -19.95 -10.04 3.43
CA HIS A 201 -21.24 -9.37 3.64
C HIS A 201 -21.44 -8.93 5.10
N ALA A 202 -21.03 -9.75 6.08
CA ALA A 202 -21.10 -9.38 7.49
C ALA A 202 -20.20 -8.19 7.84
N ALA A 203 -18.96 -8.18 7.33
CA ALA A 203 -18.03 -7.08 7.49
C ALA A 203 -18.54 -5.80 6.82
N LEU A 204 -19.03 -5.89 5.58
CA LEU A 204 -19.63 -4.77 4.85
C LEU A 204 -20.81 -4.15 5.61
N LYS A 205 -21.72 -4.99 6.13
CA LYS A 205 -22.86 -4.53 6.93
C LYS A 205 -22.41 -3.76 8.18
N THR A 206 -21.40 -4.26 8.87
CA THR A 206 -20.84 -3.61 10.07
C THR A 206 -20.17 -2.28 9.73
N MET A 207 -19.52 -2.20 8.56
CA MET A 207 -18.73 -1.04 8.14
C MET A 207 -19.49 0.01 7.30
N ALA A 208 -20.73 -0.25 6.90
CA ALA A 208 -21.52 0.57 5.99
C ALA A 208 -21.52 2.07 6.34
N ALA A 209 -21.82 2.41 7.60
CA ALA A 209 -21.87 3.80 8.05
C ALA A 209 -20.51 4.51 7.98
N ARG A 210 -19.42 3.79 8.26
CA ARG A 210 -18.05 4.32 8.19
C ARG A 210 -17.63 4.56 6.74
N LEU A 211 -17.98 3.67 5.82
CA LEU A 211 -17.73 3.85 4.39
C LEU A 211 -18.41 5.11 3.85
N ASP A 212 -19.68 5.33 4.19
CA ASP A 212 -20.40 6.52 3.75
C ASP A 212 -19.91 7.80 4.43
N ALA A 213 -19.52 7.73 5.71
CA ALA A 213 -18.91 8.86 6.41
C ALA A 213 -17.60 9.29 5.75
N ARG A 214 -16.75 8.33 5.35
CA ARG A 214 -15.49 8.59 4.65
C ARG A 214 -15.72 9.22 3.27
N ARG A 215 -16.69 8.72 2.51
CA ARG A 215 -17.12 9.35 1.26
C ARG A 215 -17.58 10.80 1.49
N GLY A 216 -18.39 11.04 2.51
CA GLY A 216 -18.85 12.38 2.88
C GLY A 216 -17.70 13.33 3.26
N ALA A 217 -16.67 12.81 3.93
CA ALA A 217 -15.48 13.53 4.35
C ALA A 217 -14.41 13.71 3.25
N GLY A 218 -14.65 13.22 2.03
CA GLY A 218 -13.75 13.42 0.88
C GLY A 218 -12.57 12.44 0.82
N PHE A 219 -12.69 11.26 1.43
CA PHE A 219 -11.70 10.18 1.31
C PHE A 219 -11.90 9.30 0.08
N VAL A 220 -13.06 9.41 -0.60
CA VAL A 220 -13.23 8.82 -1.93
C VAL A 220 -12.69 9.80 -2.97
N ARG A 221 -11.67 9.36 -3.71
CA ARG A 221 -10.89 10.20 -4.62
C ARG A 221 -10.52 9.46 -5.89
N HIS A 222 -10.13 10.20 -6.93
CA HIS A 222 -9.58 9.64 -8.17
C HIS A 222 -8.16 9.10 -7.97
N CYS A 223 -8.07 7.94 -7.33
CA CYS A 223 -6.88 7.21 -6.94
C CYS A 223 -6.27 6.40 -8.11
N HIS A 224 -5.35 5.47 -7.81
CA HIS A 224 -4.71 4.63 -8.82
C HIS A 224 -5.64 3.52 -9.32
N GLY A 225 -6.45 2.94 -8.43
CA GLY A 225 -7.41 1.87 -8.70
C GLY A 225 -6.78 0.47 -8.73
N ASP A 226 -5.53 0.36 -9.14
CA ASP A 226 -4.76 -0.90 -9.27
C ASP A 226 -3.35 -0.83 -8.63
N LEU A 227 -3.24 -0.27 -7.42
CA LEU A 227 -1.96 0.00 -6.76
C LEU A 227 -1.31 -1.25 -6.15
N HIS A 228 -0.70 -2.11 -6.96
CA HIS A 228 0.01 -3.32 -6.51
C HIS A 228 1.48 -3.36 -6.98
N LEU A 229 2.31 -4.31 -6.52
CA LEU A 229 3.76 -4.31 -6.74
C LEU A 229 4.19 -4.41 -8.21
N ASN A 230 3.34 -4.93 -9.10
CA ASN A 230 3.61 -4.95 -10.55
C ASN A 230 3.34 -3.59 -11.24
N ASN A 231 2.72 -2.65 -10.54
CA ASN A 231 2.37 -1.31 -11.03
C ASN A 231 3.20 -0.22 -10.32
N VAL A 232 4.33 -0.63 -9.75
CA VAL A 232 5.34 0.26 -9.20
C VAL A 232 6.70 -0.18 -9.70
N CYS A 233 7.50 0.76 -10.21
CA CYS A 233 8.87 0.51 -10.64
C CYS A 233 9.84 1.47 -9.98
N MET A 234 11.12 1.10 -9.93
CA MET A 234 12.21 2.01 -9.60
C MET A 234 12.71 2.67 -10.88
N LEU A 235 12.63 4.00 -10.94
CA LEU A 235 13.17 4.80 -12.02
C LEU A 235 14.06 5.88 -11.42
N GLU A 236 15.34 5.90 -11.81
CA GLU A 236 16.31 6.89 -11.30
C GLU A 236 16.35 6.93 -9.76
N ASP A 237 16.37 5.75 -9.13
CA ASP A 237 16.36 5.52 -7.67
C ASP A 237 15.12 6.04 -6.91
N GLU A 238 14.04 6.33 -7.63
CA GLU A 238 12.74 6.70 -7.05
C GLU A 238 11.64 5.68 -7.41
N PRO A 239 10.75 5.33 -6.45
CA PRO A 239 9.54 4.58 -6.75
C PRO A 239 8.58 5.40 -7.63
N VAL A 240 8.09 4.82 -8.71
CA VAL A 240 7.15 5.45 -9.64
C VAL A 240 5.92 4.56 -9.81
N LEU A 241 4.74 5.12 -9.50
CA LEU A 241 3.44 4.47 -9.71
C LEU A 241 3.06 4.60 -11.19
N PHE A 242 2.69 3.50 -11.84
CA PHE A 242 2.30 3.50 -13.25
C PHE A 242 1.18 2.49 -13.53
N ASP A 243 0.53 2.62 -14.68
CA ASP A 243 -0.62 1.79 -15.08
C ASP A 243 -1.84 1.92 -14.15
N ALA A 244 -2.13 3.16 -13.71
CA ALA A 244 -3.38 3.49 -13.04
C ALA A 244 -4.58 3.35 -13.99
N ILE A 245 -5.72 2.88 -13.46
CA ILE A 245 -6.93 2.58 -14.22
C ILE A 245 -7.52 3.85 -14.84
N GLU A 246 -7.66 3.84 -16.17
CA GLU A 246 -8.18 4.96 -16.97
C GLU A 246 -9.57 4.71 -17.57
N PHE A 247 -10.06 3.47 -17.56
CA PHE A 247 -11.21 3.05 -18.37
C PHE A 247 -12.52 2.88 -17.60
N ASN A 248 -12.47 2.87 -16.26
CA ASN A 248 -13.66 2.74 -15.42
C ASN A 248 -13.53 3.59 -14.15
N GLU A 249 -14.33 4.65 -14.08
CA GLU A 249 -14.31 5.57 -12.95
C GLU A 249 -14.67 4.88 -11.63
N ALA A 250 -15.57 3.89 -11.61
CA ALA A 250 -15.91 3.17 -10.39
C ALA A 250 -14.73 2.40 -9.78
N PHE A 251 -13.72 2.06 -10.60
CA PHE A 251 -12.52 1.37 -10.15
C PHE A 251 -11.40 2.32 -9.71
N SER A 252 -11.39 3.56 -10.19
CA SER A 252 -10.37 4.57 -9.84
C SER A 252 -10.87 5.62 -8.85
N HIS A 253 -12.18 5.85 -8.75
CA HIS A 253 -12.81 6.77 -7.79
C HIS A 253 -13.23 6.01 -6.54
N ILE A 254 -12.24 5.70 -5.72
CA ILE A 254 -12.34 4.79 -4.58
C ILE A 254 -11.83 5.44 -3.30
N ASP A 255 -12.07 4.81 -2.17
CA ASP A 255 -11.47 5.24 -0.90
C ASP A 255 -9.94 5.12 -0.98
N VAL A 256 -9.23 6.15 -0.51
CA VAL A 256 -7.75 6.17 -0.48
C VAL A 256 -7.15 4.98 0.30
N PHE A 257 -7.84 4.48 1.34
CA PHE A 257 -7.42 3.26 2.04
C PHE A 257 -7.70 2.00 1.24
N TYR A 258 -8.74 1.98 0.39
CA TYR A 258 -9.01 0.86 -0.51
C TYR A 258 -7.99 0.77 -1.66
N ASP A 259 -7.45 1.92 -2.09
CA ASP A 259 -6.31 1.97 -3.02
C ASP A 259 -5.02 1.47 -2.34
N LEU A 260 -4.70 2.02 -1.16
CA LEU A 260 -3.53 1.61 -0.37
C LEU A 260 -3.56 0.11 0.01
N ALA A 261 -4.73 -0.42 0.36
CA ALA A 261 -4.91 -1.81 0.75
C ALA A 261 -4.45 -2.79 -0.34
N PHE A 262 -4.44 -2.40 -1.62
CA PHE A 262 -3.97 -3.29 -2.67
C PHE A 262 -2.47 -3.56 -2.51
N LEU A 263 -1.67 -2.54 -2.29
CA LEU A 263 -0.23 -2.67 -2.05
C LEU A 263 0.05 -3.44 -0.75
N LEU A 264 -0.68 -3.13 0.32
CA LEU A 264 -0.51 -3.79 1.61
C LEU A 264 -0.84 -5.29 1.55
N MET A 265 -1.93 -5.64 0.84
CA MET A 265 -2.32 -7.03 0.61
C MET A 265 -1.27 -7.77 -0.22
N ASP A 266 -0.76 -7.15 -1.29
CA ASP A 266 0.23 -7.77 -2.19
C ASP A 266 1.57 -8.01 -1.46
N LEU A 267 2.00 -7.07 -0.60
CA LEU A 267 3.15 -7.25 0.29
C LEU A 267 2.91 -8.37 1.31
N GLU A 268 1.77 -8.40 1.99
CA GLU A 268 1.44 -9.46 2.96
C GLU A 268 1.44 -10.84 2.31
N HIS A 269 0.74 -10.99 1.18
CA HIS A 269 0.67 -12.25 0.42
C HIS A 269 2.06 -12.69 -0.05
N GLY A 270 2.91 -11.73 -0.43
CA GLY A 270 4.30 -11.95 -0.79
C GLY A 270 5.25 -12.31 0.36
N GLY A 271 4.76 -12.42 1.61
CA GLY A 271 5.56 -12.70 2.80
C GLY A 271 6.28 -11.47 3.38
N GLU A 272 5.96 -10.27 2.90
CA GLU A 272 6.63 -9.01 3.22
C GLU A 272 5.85 -8.17 4.24
N ARG A 273 5.28 -8.83 5.25
CA ARG A 273 4.47 -8.18 6.29
C ARG A 273 5.18 -7.00 6.96
N ARG A 274 6.50 -7.10 7.18
CA ARG A 274 7.34 -6.00 7.66
C ARG A 274 7.24 -4.77 6.75
N PHE A 275 7.38 -4.94 5.45
CA PHE A 275 7.31 -3.83 4.50
C PHE A 275 5.90 -3.26 4.40
N ALA A 276 4.86 -4.10 4.46
CA ALA A 276 3.48 -3.64 4.55
C ALA A 276 3.26 -2.76 5.80
N ASN A 277 3.81 -3.16 6.96
CA ASN A 277 3.73 -2.39 8.19
C ASN A 277 4.48 -1.04 8.09
N VAL A 278 5.65 -1.03 7.45
CA VAL A 278 6.41 0.20 7.19
C VAL A 278 5.60 1.17 6.32
N VAL A 279 4.98 0.67 5.25
CA VAL A 279 4.13 1.49 4.37
C VAL A 279 2.94 2.06 5.14
N LEU A 280 2.20 1.22 5.88
CA LEU A 280 1.03 1.68 6.65
C LEU A 280 1.42 2.75 7.68
N ASN A 281 2.42 2.49 8.52
CA ASN A 281 2.84 3.44 9.56
C ASN A 281 3.30 4.75 8.95
N ARG A 282 4.09 4.70 7.86
CA ARG A 282 4.57 5.91 7.19
C ARG A 282 3.42 6.70 6.55
N TYR A 283 2.47 6.01 5.92
CA TYR A 283 1.29 6.65 5.34
C TYR A 283 0.45 7.36 6.41
N LEU A 284 0.24 6.73 7.56
CA LEU A 284 -0.45 7.35 8.71
C LEU A 284 0.31 8.52 9.31
N GLU A 285 1.64 8.45 9.41
CA GLU A 285 2.49 9.58 9.83
C GLU A 285 2.31 10.80 8.92
N ARG A 286 2.15 10.58 7.60
CA ARG A 286 1.98 11.66 6.61
C ARG A 286 0.57 12.22 6.52
N THR A 287 -0.44 11.36 6.60
CA THR A 287 -1.84 11.76 6.35
C THR A 287 -2.60 12.07 7.63
N GLY A 288 -2.23 11.44 8.75
CA GLY A 288 -3.01 11.45 9.99
C GLY A 288 -4.36 10.72 9.89
N ASP A 289 -4.67 10.06 8.77
CA ASP A 289 -5.95 9.38 8.52
C ASP A 289 -5.98 8.00 9.21
N VAL A 290 -6.22 7.98 10.51
CA VAL A 290 -6.40 6.73 11.26
C VAL A 290 -7.80 6.12 11.06
N GLY A 291 -8.78 6.92 10.59
CA GLY A 291 -10.17 6.49 10.44
C GLY A 291 -10.40 5.44 9.33
N GLY A 292 -9.37 5.12 8.54
CA GLY A 292 -9.39 4.02 7.57
C GLY A 292 -9.08 2.65 8.17
N LEU A 293 -8.53 2.58 9.39
CA LEU A 293 -8.01 1.34 9.98
C LEU A 293 -9.10 0.29 10.24
N ALA A 294 -10.28 0.69 10.72
CA ALA A 294 -11.40 -0.23 10.92
C ALA A 294 -11.89 -0.89 9.61
N LEU A 295 -11.66 -0.24 8.46
CA LEU A 295 -12.07 -0.75 7.14
C LEU A 295 -11.01 -1.63 6.49
N LEU A 296 -9.77 -1.56 6.98
CA LEU A 296 -8.62 -2.23 6.37
C LEU A 296 -8.82 -3.76 6.23
N PRO A 297 -9.38 -4.49 7.23
CA PRO A 297 -9.75 -5.91 7.06
C PRO A 297 -10.60 -6.19 5.81
N LEU A 298 -11.67 -5.43 5.62
CA LEU A 298 -12.59 -5.58 4.48
C LEU A 298 -11.90 -5.19 3.16
N PHE A 299 -11.09 -4.13 3.16
CA PHE A 299 -10.38 -3.67 1.97
C PHE A 299 -9.30 -4.66 1.52
N LEU A 300 -8.47 -5.17 2.43
CA LEU A 300 -7.48 -6.21 2.15
C LEU A 300 -8.17 -7.46 1.59
N SER A 301 -9.26 -7.88 2.23
CA SER A 301 -10.07 -9.04 1.81
C SER A 301 -10.58 -8.90 0.38
N CYS A 302 -11.18 -7.76 0.05
CA CYS A 302 -11.69 -7.50 -1.30
C CYS A 302 -10.57 -7.51 -2.35
N ARG A 303 -9.39 -6.94 -2.04
CA ARG A 303 -8.24 -6.95 -2.97
C ARG A 303 -7.65 -8.35 -3.16
N ALA A 304 -7.57 -9.14 -2.10
CA ALA A 304 -7.15 -10.53 -2.17
C ALA A 304 -8.12 -11.37 -3.01
N ALA A 305 -9.44 -11.21 -2.84
CA ALA A 305 -10.43 -11.88 -3.66
C ALA A 305 -10.35 -11.50 -5.16
N VAL A 306 -10.03 -10.22 -5.46
CA VAL A 306 -9.74 -9.80 -6.85
C VAL A 306 -8.56 -10.59 -7.42
N ARG A 307 -7.45 -10.69 -6.68
CA ARG A 307 -6.27 -11.46 -7.12
C ARG A 307 -6.58 -12.95 -7.27
N ALA A 308 -7.36 -13.53 -6.36
CA ALA A 308 -7.77 -14.92 -6.43
C ALA A 308 -8.46 -15.23 -7.77
N HIS A 309 -9.50 -14.49 -8.12
CA HIS A 309 -10.24 -14.77 -9.34
C HIS A 309 -9.49 -14.37 -10.63
N VAL A 310 -8.62 -13.36 -10.59
CA VAL A 310 -7.73 -13.02 -11.71
C VAL A 310 -6.75 -14.16 -11.98
N LYS A 311 -6.14 -14.73 -10.93
CA LYS A 311 -5.24 -15.88 -11.05
C LYS A 311 -5.96 -17.13 -11.53
N ALA A 312 -7.17 -17.40 -11.03
CA ALA A 312 -7.99 -18.50 -11.52
C ALA A 312 -8.29 -18.39 -13.03
N ALA A 313 -8.59 -17.18 -13.51
CA ALA A 313 -8.78 -16.94 -14.95
C ALA A 313 -7.49 -17.13 -15.78
N GLN A 314 -6.32 -16.90 -15.19
CA GLN A 314 -5.02 -17.06 -15.84
C GLN A 314 -4.51 -18.51 -15.85
N ALA A 315 -4.97 -19.34 -14.90
CA ALA A 315 -4.43 -20.67 -14.70
C ALA A 315 -4.43 -21.55 -15.95
N LYS A 316 -5.53 -21.56 -16.72
CA LYS A 316 -5.67 -22.38 -17.95
C LYS A 316 -5.22 -23.85 -17.77
N GLY A 317 -5.45 -24.41 -16.57
CA GLY A 317 -5.05 -25.77 -16.18
C GLY A 317 -3.67 -25.90 -15.53
N ASP A 318 -2.92 -24.81 -15.32
CA ASP A 318 -1.67 -24.78 -14.57
C ASP A 318 -1.93 -24.87 -13.05
N GLU A 319 -1.59 -26.01 -12.47
CA GLU A 319 -1.80 -26.30 -11.05
C GLU A 319 -1.08 -25.33 -10.10
N ASN A 320 0.05 -24.73 -10.51
CA ASN A 320 0.76 -23.77 -9.66
C ASN A 320 0.01 -22.45 -9.58
N ILE A 321 -0.55 -21.99 -10.70
CA ILE A 321 -1.37 -20.77 -10.73
C ILE A 321 -2.71 -21.01 -10.00
N GLU A 322 -3.27 -22.22 -10.09
CA GLU A 322 -4.46 -22.63 -9.33
C GLU A 322 -4.22 -22.60 -7.82
N LYS A 323 -3.06 -23.10 -7.36
CA LYS A 323 -2.65 -23.01 -5.94
C LYS A 323 -2.46 -21.57 -5.49
N GLU A 324 -1.82 -20.74 -6.32
CA GLU A 324 -1.67 -19.31 -6.04
C GLU A 324 -3.04 -18.63 -5.91
N ALA A 325 -3.97 -18.90 -6.83
CA ALA A 325 -5.34 -18.40 -6.77
C ALA A 325 -6.05 -18.80 -5.46
N LEU A 326 -5.89 -20.06 -5.03
CA LEU A 326 -6.46 -20.55 -3.78
C LEU A 326 -5.88 -19.83 -2.56
N SER A 327 -4.56 -19.62 -2.52
CA SER A 327 -3.91 -18.91 -1.41
C SER A 327 -4.39 -17.46 -1.26
N TYR A 328 -4.69 -16.76 -2.36
CA TYR A 328 -5.33 -15.44 -2.29
C TYR A 328 -6.76 -15.50 -1.70
N LEU A 329 -7.54 -16.54 -2.00
CA LEU A 329 -8.88 -16.69 -1.41
C LEU A 329 -8.79 -17.00 0.09
N GLU A 330 -7.80 -17.80 0.50
CA GLU A 330 -7.51 -18.05 1.91
C GLU A 330 -7.12 -16.77 2.64
N ASP A 331 -6.27 -15.94 2.04
CA ASP A 331 -5.94 -14.62 2.58
C ASP A 331 -7.17 -13.71 2.66
N ALA A 332 -8.03 -13.71 1.64
CA ALA A 332 -9.26 -12.92 1.64
C ALA A 332 -10.17 -13.26 2.84
N ILE A 333 -10.28 -14.55 3.19
CA ILE A 333 -11.04 -15.00 4.37
C ILE A 333 -10.29 -14.62 5.65
N ARG A 334 -8.99 -14.91 5.73
CA ARG A 334 -8.15 -14.61 6.91
C ARG A 334 -8.18 -13.14 7.30
N PHE A 335 -8.17 -12.21 6.33
CA PHE A 335 -8.24 -10.78 6.62
C PHE A 335 -9.54 -10.35 7.30
N LEU A 336 -10.64 -11.10 7.14
CA LEU A 336 -11.93 -10.81 7.77
C LEU A 336 -12.04 -11.34 9.22
N GLU A 337 -11.00 -12.01 9.71
CA GLU A 337 -10.91 -12.56 11.07
C GLU A 337 -9.74 -11.92 11.85
N PRO A 338 -9.73 -10.58 12.02
CA PRO A 338 -8.66 -9.92 12.75
C PRO A 338 -8.68 -10.36 14.24
N GLY A 339 -7.48 -10.64 14.78
CA GLY A 339 -7.32 -10.87 16.21
C GLY A 339 -7.61 -9.62 17.06
N PRO A 340 -7.85 -9.78 18.37
CA PRO A 340 -8.18 -8.66 19.25
C PRO A 340 -7.01 -7.64 19.31
N PRO A 341 -7.31 -6.33 19.40
CA PRO A 341 -6.28 -5.31 19.50
C PRO A 341 -5.52 -5.40 20.82
N GLN A 342 -4.23 -5.08 20.76
CA GLN A 342 -3.33 -5.05 21.90
C GLN A 342 -2.65 -3.68 22.00
N LEU A 343 -2.35 -3.26 23.22
CA LEU A 343 -1.56 -2.07 23.51
C LEU A 343 -0.21 -2.48 24.10
N ILE A 344 0.85 -2.25 23.34
CA ILE A 344 2.23 -2.38 23.81
C ILE A 344 2.78 -0.99 24.10
N VAL A 345 3.36 -0.80 25.28
CA VAL A 345 3.97 0.46 25.68
C VAL A 345 5.46 0.27 25.83
N LEU A 346 6.25 1.06 25.11
CA LEU A 346 7.70 1.06 25.21
C LEU A 346 8.13 2.33 25.95
N GLY A 347 8.56 2.14 27.21
CA GLY A 347 9.16 3.16 28.07
C GLY A 347 10.67 3.03 28.17
N GLY A 348 11.34 4.10 28.62
CA GLY A 348 12.79 4.13 28.81
C GLY A 348 13.41 5.45 28.37
N VAL A 349 14.58 5.77 28.90
CA VAL A 349 15.30 7.02 28.58
C VAL A 349 15.76 7.07 27.11
N SER A 350 16.23 8.22 26.66
CA SER A 350 16.79 8.38 25.32
C SER A 350 17.98 7.42 25.10
N GLY A 351 18.13 6.90 23.88
CA GLY A 351 19.19 5.93 23.55
C GLY A 351 18.86 4.46 23.81
N THR A 352 17.80 4.12 24.56
CA THR A 352 17.48 2.73 24.91
C THR A 352 16.98 1.88 23.74
N GLY A 353 16.66 2.49 22.59
CA GLY A 353 16.27 1.76 21.39
C GLY A 353 14.76 1.55 21.21
N LYS A 354 13.89 2.23 21.99
CA LYS A 354 12.42 2.13 21.90
C LYS A 354 11.89 2.17 20.46
N SER A 355 12.25 3.20 19.69
CA SER A 355 11.78 3.32 18.31
C SER A 355 12.27 2.19 17.40
N THR A 356 13.47 1.68 17.65
CA THR A 356 14.03 0.57 16.86
C THR A 356 13.33 -0.74 17.20
N LEU A 357 13.14 -1.03 18.49
CA LEU A 357 12.40 -2.18 18.97
C LEU A 357 10.95 -2.16 18.49
N GLY A 358 10.26 -1.02 18.64
CA GLY A 358 8.87 -0.88 18.22
C GLY A 358 8.66 -1.12 16.73
N ARG A 359 9.59 -0.68 15.87
CA ARG A 359 9.54 -0.99 14.42
C ARG A 359 9.76 -2.46 14.12
N ALA A 360 10.61 -3.14 14.89
CA ALA A 360 10.84 -4.58 14.72
C ALA A 360 9.64 -5.41 15.20
N LEU A 361 8.98 -4.99 16.28
CA LEU A 361 7.82 -5.66 16.85
C LEU A 361 6.53 -5.39 16.08
N ALA A 362 6.32 -4.16 15.58
CA ALA A 362 5.08 -3.74 14.93
C ALA A 362 4.48 -4.77 13.95
N PRO A 363 5.23 -5.33 12.97
CA PRO A 363 4.68 -6.32 12.06
C PRO A 363 4.22 -7.63 12.74
N MET A 364 4.75 -7.98 13.91
CA MET A 364 4.45 -9.23 14.63
C MET A 364 3.13 -9.17 15.42
N ILE A 365 2.52 -7.99 15.58
CA ILE A 365 1.43 -7.77 16.54
C ILE A 365 0.12 -7.45 15.82
N GLY A 366 -0.95 -8.14 16.18
CA GLY A 366 -2.32 -7.80 15.77
C GLY A 366 -2.66 -8.14 14.32
N ALA A 367 -3.71 -7.50 13.81
CA ALA A 367 -4.20 -7.69 12.43
C ALA A 367 -3.19 -7.21 11.39
N THR A 368 -3.27 -7.75 10.17
CA THR A 368 -2.44 -7.33 9.03
C THR A 368 -2.56 -5.80 8.79
N PRO A 369 -1.44 -5.10 8.51
CA PRO A 369 -0.05 -5.59 8.41
C PRO A 369 0.74 -5.57 9.72
N GLY A 370 0.10 -5.34 10.85
CA GLY A 370 0.71 -5.25 12.18
C GLY A 370 0.36 -3.95 12.88
N ALA A 371 0.84 -3.78 14.12
CA ALA A 371 0.49 -2.63 14.96
C ALA A 371 0.89 -1.27 14.36
N VAL A 372 0.10 -0.25 14.72
CA VAL A 372 0.40 1.16 14.46
C VAL A 372 1.28 1.70 15.59
N MET A 373 2.37 2.34 15.22
CA MET A 373 3.35 2.89 16.14
C MET A 373 3.12 4.39 16.36
N LEU A 374 2.74 4.77 17.58
CA LEU A 374 2.61 6.16 18.00
C LEU A 374 3.85 6.60 18.75
N ARG A 375 4.63 7.50 18.15
CA ARG A 375 5.89 8.00 18.71
C ARG A 375 5.70 9.40 19.23
N SER A 376 5.94 9.61 20.53
CA SER A 376 5.84 10.94 21.15
C SER A 376 6.70 12.01 20.45
N ASP A 377 7.89 11.65 19.98
CA ASP A 377 8.77 12.57 19.24
C ASP A 377 8.17 12.99 17.88
N VAL A 378 7.56 12.07 17.12
CA VAL A 378 6.88 12.37 15.85
C VAL A 378 5.62 13.21 16.09
N LEU A 379 4.83 12.86 17.10
CA LEU A 379 3.64 13.63 17.49
C LEU A 379 4.01 15.05 17.92
N ARG A 380 5.14 15.21 18.63
CA ARG A 380 5.65 16.52 19.02
C ARG A 380 6.00 17.37 17.80
N LYS A 381 6.68 16.80 16.80
CA LYS A 381 7.00 17.49 15.54
C LYS A 381 5.75 17.84 14.73
N SER A 382 4.79 16.94 14.68
CA SER A 382 3.48 17.17 14.05
C SER A 382 2.72 18.34 14.69
N LEU A 383 2.70 18.45 16.03
CA LEU A 383 2.09 19.58 16.74
C LEU A 383 2.78 20.93 16.46
N TRP A 384 4.04 20.90 15.99
CA TRP A 384 4.81 22.06 15.58
C TRP A 384 4.76 22.33 14.07
N GLY A 385 4.08 21.47 13.29
CA GLY A 385 3.97 21.62 11.84
C GLY A 385 5.29 21.43 11.09
N VAL A 386 6.25 20.71 11.66
CA VAL A 386 7.56 20.45 11.03
C VAL A 386 7.72 18.97 10.69
N SER A 387 8.61 18.66 9.73
CA SER A 387 8.94 17.29 9.38
C SER A 387 9.78 16.62 10.47
N ASP A 388 9.81 15.28 10.46
CA ASP A 388 10.48 14.45 11.45
C ASP A 388 11.97 14.79 11.64
N GLU A 389 12.65 15.34 10.65
CA GLU A 389 14.09 15.58 10.69
C GLU A 389 14.45 16.98 11.19
N VAL A 390 13.47 17.89 11.30
CA VAL A 390 13.69 19.27 11.75
C VAL A 390 13.82 19.31 13.26
N PRO A 391 14.94 19.81 13.82
CA PRO A 391 15.08 19.97 15.27
C PRO A 391 14.10 21.00 15.83
N LEU A 392 13.50 20.70 16.97
CA LEU A 392 12.60 21.60 17.68
C LEU A 392 13.34 22.49 18.69
N PRO A 393 12.83 23.70 18.96
CA PRO A 393 13.38 24.56 20.00
C PRO A 393 13.05 24.02 21.41
N GLU A 394 13.78 24.48 22.44
CA GLU A 394 13.54 24.04 23.84
C GLU A 394 12.11 24.27 24.33
N ALA A 395 11.42 25.30 23.82
CA ALA A 395 10.02 25.58 24.12
C ALA A 395 9.09 24.39 23.79
N ALA A 396 9.47 23.54 22.81
CA ALA A 396 8.76 22.33 22.47
C ALA A 396 8.83 21.25 23.54
N TYR A 397 9.75 21.35 24.51
CA TYR A 397 10.00 20.35 25.56
C TYR A 397 9.55 20.80 26.95
N THR A 398 8.80 21.90 27.05
CA THR A 398 8.19 22.33 28.31
C THR A 398 7.21 21.27 28.86
N ALA A 399 6.94 21.33 30.17
CA ALA A 399 6.03 20.39 30.83
C ALA A 399 4.61 20.43 30.22
N ASP A 400 4.12 21.62 29.85
CA ASP A 400 2.79 21.78 29.26
C ASP A 400 2.71 21.22 27.83
N VAL A 401 3.73 21.43 27.00
CA VAL A 401 3.77 20.83 25.66
C VAL A 401 3.90 19.31 25.77
N THR A 402 4.72 18.81 26.69
CA THR A 402 4.84 17.38 26.95
C THR A 402 3.52 16.76 27.39
N ARG A 403 2.77 17.41 28.28
CA ARG A 403 1.43 16.96 28.67
C ARG A 403 0.50 16.84 27.45
N LYS A 404 0.45 17.88 26.60
CA LYS A 404 -0.34 17.87 25.36
C LYS A 404 0.06 16.74 24.41
N VAL A 405 1.36 16.48 24.23
CA VAL A 405 1.85 15.38 23.39
C VAL A 405 1.35 14.03 23.91
N TYR A 406 1.44 13.79 25.22
CA TYR A 406 0.96 12.55 25.82
C TYR A 406 -0.57 12.43 25.78
N ASP A 407 -1.30 13.53 25.90
CA ASP A 407 -2.77 13.54 25.74
C ASP A 407 -3.17 13.17 24.32
N VAL A 408 -2.50 13.74 23.30
CA VAL A 408 -2.71 13.38 21.89
C VAL A 408 -2.33 11.94 21.62
N LEU A 409 -1.21 11.46 22.16
CA LEU A 409 -0.78 10.07 22.02
C LEU A 409 -1.85 9.11 22.56
N ARG A 410 -2.39 9.38 23.75
CA ARG A 410 -3.45 8.55 24.35
C ARG A 410 -4.74 8.62 23.54
N SER A 411 -5.18 9.82 23.14
CA SER A 411 -6.40 9.98 22.33
C SER A 411 -6.31 9.23 21.00
N ARG A 412 -5.15 9.27 20.32
CA ARG A 412 -4.95 8.50 19.09
C ARG A 412 -4.87 7.00 19.34
N ALA A 413 -4.24 6.58 20.43
CA ALA A 413 -4.21 5.18 20.81
C ALA A 413 -5.62 4.64 21.07
N GLU A 414 -6.47 5.41 21.76
CA GLU A 414 -7.87 5.07 22.00
C GLU A 414 -8.66 4.91 20.70
N GLU A 415 -8.51 5.85 19.75
CA GLU A 415 -9.18 5.76 18.45
C GLU A 415 -8.77 4.50 17.67
N ILE A 416 -7.47 4.23 17.58
CA ILE A 416 -6.93 3.09 16.84
C ILE A 416 -7.34 1.75 17.47
N LEU A 417 -7.26 1.66 18.81
CA LEU A 417 -7.65 0.45 19.55
C LEU A 417 -9.16 0.21 19.46
N ALA A 418 -9.99 1.27 19.53
CA ALA A 418 -11.44 1.16 19.35
C ALA A 418 -11.83 0.70 17.94
N ASP A 419 -10.99 1.00 16.96
CA ASP A 419 -11.10 0.53 15.57
C ASP A 419 -10.59 -0.91 15.37
N GLY A 420 -10.23 -1.60 16.45
CA GLY A 420 -9.81 -3.01 16.41
C GLY A 420 -8.37 -3.22 15.98
N HIS A 421 -7.55 -2.17 15.94
CA HIS A 421 -6.16 -2.25 15.50
C HIS A 421 -5.19 -2.11 16.67
N SER A 422 -4.08 -2.86 16.65
CA SER A 422 -3.11 -2.84 17.75
C SER A 422 -2.22 -1.60 17.71
N VAL A 423 -1.74 -1.16 18.88
CA VAL A 423 -0.93 0.05 19.03
C VAL A 423 0.37 -0.26 19.77
N ILE A 424 1.48 0.29 19.27
CA ILE A 424 2.73 0.45 20.01
C ILE A 424 2.88 1.93 20.39
N ALA A 425 2.86 2.24 21.68
CA ALA A 425 3.12 3.57 22.20
C ALA A 425 4.59 3.73 22.62
N ASP A 426 5.33 4.59 21.92
CA ASP A 426 6.76 4.88 22.15
C ASP A 426 6.95 6.27 22.75
N ALA A 427 7.29 6.30 24.04
CA ALA A 427 7.64 7.53 24.75
C ALA A 427 8.62 7.25 25.90
N VAL A 428 9.13 8.31 26.53
CA VAL A 428 10.04 8.15 27.66
C VAL A 428 9.32 7.55 28.88
N TYR A 429 8.07 7.93 29.10
CA TYR A 429 7.26 7.56 30.27
C TYR A 429 8.01 7.81 31.60
N GLY A 430 8.63 9.00 31.69
CA GLY A 430 9.57 9.35 32.75
C GLY A 430 8.92 9.66 34.09
N THR A 431 7.65 10.10 34.07
CA THR A 431 6.92 10.48 35.29
C THR A 431 5.84 9.47 35.67
N ILE A 432 5.48 9.42 36.95
CA ILE A 432 4.37 8.59 37.45
C ILE A 432 3.05 8.99 36.78
N ALA A 433 2.83 10.29 36.54
CA ALA A 433 1.62 10.78 35.90
C ALA A 433 1.49 10.28 34.45
N GLU A 434 2.58 10.29 33.67
CA GLU A 434 2.60 9.75 32.30
C GLU A 434 2.27 8.26 32.27
N ARG A 435 2.87 7.47 33.16
CA ARG A 435 2.63 6.03 33.27
C ARG A 435 1.20 5.72 33.73
N LYS A 436 0.72 6.41 34.76
CA LYS A 436 -0.65 6.27 35.25
C LYS A 436 -1.66 6.60 34.15
N GLY A 437 -1.41 7.65 33.36
CA GLY A 437 -2.31 8.05 32.27
C GLY A 437 -2.52 6.96 31.23
N ILE A 438 -1.46 6.27 30.80
CA ILE A 438 -1.59 5.18 29.80
C ILE A 438 -2.18 3.90 30.41
N VAL A 439 -1.91 3.61 31.69
CA VAL A 439 -2.51 2.48 32.42
C VAL A 439 -4.01 2.70 32.61
N ASP A 440 -4.42 3.88 33.08
CA ASP A 440 -5.83 4.23 33.28
C ASP A 440 -6.60 4.15 31.93
N MET A 441 -5.97 4.60 30.83
CA MET A 441 -6.51 4.45 29.47
C MET A 441 -6.73 2.98 29.10
N ALA A 442 -5.69 2.14 29.24
CA ALA A 442 -5.75 0.72 28.92
C ALA A 442 -6.85 -0.01 29.71
N ASN A 443 -6.95 0.26 31.01
CA ASN A 443 -7.97 -0.31 31.88
C ASN A 443 -9.39 0.08 31.47
N ARG A 444 -9.62 1.34 31.06
CA ARG A 444 -10.93 1.78 30.55
C ARG A 444 -11.33 1.06 29.26
N MET A 445 -10.36 0.80 28.38
CA MET A 445 -10.61 0.14 27.10
C MET A 445 -10.74 -1.39 27.22
N GLY A 446 -10.22 -1.98 28.30
CA GLY A 446 -10.24 -3.43 28.50
C GLY A 446 -9.38 -4.20 27.47
N VAL A 447 -8.37 -3.56 26.89
CA VAL A 447 -7.47 -4.17 25.90
C VAL A 447 -6.32 -4.92 26.60
N SER A 448 -5.73 -5.90 25.91
CA SER A 448 -4.49 -6.52 26.39
C SER A 448 -3.38 -5.47 26.48
N PHE A 449 -2.77 -5.33 27.65
CA PHE A 449 -1.85 -4.25 27.97
C PHE A 449 -0.48 -4.80 28.37
N HIS A 450 0.55 -4.37 27.63
CA HIS A 450 1.92 -4.86 27.79
C HIS A 450 2.89 -3.69 27.99
N PRO A 451 3.12 -3.26 29.25
CA PRO A 451 4.04 -2.19 29.56
C PRO A 451 5.48 -2.72 29.68
N ILE A 452 6.36 -2.24 28.81
CA ILE A 452 7.77 -2.62 28.75
C ILE A 452 8.65 -1.41 29.08
N TRP A 453 9.61 -1.60 29.97
CA TRP A 453 10.65 -0.63 30.28
C TRP A 453 11.99 -1.10 29.75
N LEU A 454 12.58 -0.34 28.82
CA LEU A 454 13.91 -0.62 28.29
C LEU A 454 14.99 0.06 29.15
N ASP A 455 15.98 -0.72 29.56
CA ASP A 455 17.19 -0.22 30.21
C ASP A 455 18.46 -0.63 29.44
N ALA A 456 19.52 0.18 29.53
CA ALA A 456 20.83 -0.18 29.01
C ALA A 456 21.94 0.56 29.77
N PRO A 457 23.18 0.05 29.77
CA PRO A 457 24.32 0.75 30.36
C PRO A 457 24.55 2.15 29.78
N MET A 458 24.94 3.10 30.64
CA MET A 458 25.10 4.51 30.28
C MET A 458 26.02 4.74 29.07
N ALA A 459 27.17 4.05 29.03
CA ALA A 459 28.12 4.17 27.92
C ALA A 459 27.50 3.79 26.55
N ILE A 460 26.60 2.81 26.52
CA ILE A 460 25.91 2.39 25.29
C ILE A 460 24.89 3.45 24.89
N LEU A 461 24.15 4.00 25.85
CA LEU A 461 23.17 5.06 25.58
C LEU A 461 23.83 6.31 25.02
N GLU A 462 24.96 6.74 25.59
CA GLU A 462 25.74 7.90 25.11
C GLU A 462 26.21 7.68 23.68
N HIS A 463 26.81 6.52 23.39
CA HIS A 463 27.27 6.18 22.05
C HIS A 463 26.12 6.20 21.04
N ARG A 464 24.99 5.57 21.38
CA ARG A 464 23.79 5.53 20.51
C ARG A 464 23.22 6.93 20.28
N VAL A 465 23.16 7.78 21.31
CA VAL A 465 22.64 9.15 21.16
C VAL A 465 23.59 10.01 20.31
N ALA A 466 24.90 9.89 20.50
CA ALA A 466 25.89 10.63 19.72
C ALA A 466 25.96 10.20 18.25
N ALA A 467 25.71 8.93 17.93
CA ALA A 467 25.77 8.39 16.58
C ALA A 467 24.51 8.65 15.72
N ARG A 468 23.42 9.18 16.31
CA ARG A 468 22.15 9.42 15.60
C ARG A 468 22.31 10.45 14.48
N ARG A 469 21.68 10.18 13.34
CA ARG A 469 21.51 11.10 12.21
C ARG A 469 20.09 10.95 11.68
N ASN A 470 19.47 12.06 11.27
CA ASN A 470 18.14 12.10 10.63
C ASN A 470 17.05 11.31 11.40
N ASP A 471 16.91 11.54 12.71
CA ASP A 471 15.89 10.91 13.57
C ASP A 471 14.88 11.95 14.07
N ALA A 472 13.68 11.49 14.43
CA ALA A 472 12.64 12.30 15.05
C ALA A 472 12.98 12.77 16.47
N SER A 473 13.91 12.11 17.15
CA SER A 473 14.28 12.45 18.53
C SER A 473 15.36 13.53 18.58
N ASP A 474 15.06 14.70 19.16
CA ASP A 474 16.04 15.79 19.34
C ASP A 474 16.89 15.65 20.62
N ALA A 475 16.85 14.47 21.26
CA ALA A 475 17.56 14.22 22.51
C ALA A 475 19.08 14.20 22.32
N THR A 476 19.78 15.09 23.03
CA THR A 476 21.25 15.14 23.09
C THR A 476 21.79 14.31 24.25
N VAL A 477 23.12 14.10 24.29
CA VAL A 477 23.80 13.46 25.43
C VAL A 477 23.49 14.21 26.75
N ALA A 478 23.41 15.54 26.72
CA ALA A 478 23.01 16.33 27.88
C ALA A 478 21.56 16.06 28.33
N VAL A 479 20.61 15.88 27.40
CA VAL A 479 19.23 15.47 27.71
C VAL A 479 19.22 14.09 28.36
N LEU A 480 19.99 13.15 27.83
CA LEU A 480 20.12 11.79 28.35
C LEU A 480 20.65 11.77 29.80
N HIS A 481 21.71 12.52 30.11
CA HIS A 481 22.21 12.63 31.49
C HIS A 481 21.16 13.19 32.45
N ARG A 482 20.42 14.24 32.03
CA ARG A 482 19.30 14.77 32.83
C ARG A 482 18.22 13.71 33.09
N GLN A 483 17.87 12.93 32.06
CA GLN A 483 16.89 11.86 32.20
C GLN A 483 17.37 10.76 33.15
N ARG A 484 18.63 10.31 33.06
CA ARG A 484 19.15 9.24 33.93
C ARG A 484 19.12 9.62 35.41
N GLY A 485 19.33 10.90 35.73
CA GLY A 485 19.26 11.40 37.10
C GLY A 485 17.83 11.67 37.62
N ALA A 486 16.88 11.96 36.73
CA ALA A 486 15.53 12.38 37.10
C ALA A 486 14.47 11.27 36.96
N VAL A 487 14.69 10.30 36.08
CA VAL A 487 13.73 9.25 35.74
C VAL A 487 14.00 8.01 36.57
N VAL A 488 13.06 7.68 37.45
CA VAL A 488 13.07 6.42 38.20
C VAL A 488 12.36 5.34 37.37
N PRO A 489 13.04 4.23 37.01
CA PRO A 489 12.41 3.10 36.33
C PRO A 489 11.19 2.57 37.09
N PRO A 490 10.06 2.29 36.41
CA PRO A 490 8.93 1.59 37.02
C PRO A 490 9.32 0.18 37.47
N THR A 491 8.82 -0.23 38.63
CA THR A 491 8.98 -1.60 39.17
C THR A 491 7.85 -2.52 38.75
N ASP A 492 6.75 -1.94 38.25
CA ASP A 492 5.50 -2.60 37.86
C ASP A 492 5.40 -2.87 36.35
N TRP A 493 6.46 -2.54 35.59
CA TRP A 493 6.55 -2.80 34.15
C TRP A 493 7.55 -3.91 33.87
N ILE A 494 7.41 -4.59 32.73
CA ILE A 494 8.33 -5.62 32.28
C ILE A 494 9.66 -4.97 31.92
N ASN A 495 10.72 -5.24 32.69
CA ASN A 495 12.04 -4.71 32.41
C ASN A 495 12.75 -5.57 31.35
N VAL A 496 13.20 -4.94 30.27
CA VAL A 496 13.97 -5.60 29.21
C VAL A 496 15.32 -4.88 29.06
N ASP A 497 16.40 -5.66 29.18
CA ASP A 497 17.75 -5.18 28.89
C ASP A 497 17.93 -5.01 27.37
N ALA A 498 18.24 -3.78 26.97
CA ALA A 498 18.51 -3.33 25.60
C ALA A 498 19.99 -2.97 25.37
N GLY A 499 20.89 -3.42 26.25
CA GLY A 499 22.33 -3.23 26.11
C GLY A 499 22.98 -4.05 25.00
N GLY A 500 22.34 -5.15 24.58
CA GLY A 500 22.81 -6.03 23.50
C GLY A 500 22.48 -5.53 22.09
N THR A 501 22.40 -6.48 21.16
CA THR A 501 21.95 -6.21 19.79
C THR A 501 20.43 -5.98 19.73
N LEU A 502 19.94 -5.49 18.59
CA LEU A 502 18.49 -5.40 18.36
C LEU A 502 17.82 -6.77 18.43
N GLU A 503 18.46 -7.80 17.87
CA GLU A 503 17.96 -9.17 17.86
C GLU A 503 17.79 -9.71 19.29
N ASP A 504 18.80 -9.53 20.16
CA ASP A 504 18.70 -9.91 21.58
C ASP A 504 17.53 -9.20 22.26
N THR A 505 17.35 -7.91 21.98
CA THR A 505 16.30 -7.09 22.59
C THR A 505 14.92 -7.54 22.12
N VAL A 506 14.76 -7.83 20.83
CA VAL A 506 13.52 -8.37 20.24
C VAL A 506 13.21 -9.72 20.86
N GLN A 507 14.17 -10.65 20.91
CA GLN A 507 13.98 -11.99 21.47
C GLN A 507 13.53 -11.93 22.93
N ARG A 508 14.21 -11.13 23.77
CA ARG A 508 13.82 -10.94 25.18
C ARG A 508 12.42 -10.35 25.31
N THR A 509 12.07 -9.40 24.44
CA THR A 509 10.75 -8.79 24.45
C THR A 509 9.67 -9.78 24.03
N CYS A 510 9.87 -10.53 22.95
CA CYS A 510 8.93 -11.56 22.50
C CYS A 510 8.73 -12.65 23.58
N ALA A 511 9.81 -13.11 24.23
CA ALA A 511 9.70 -14.05 25.34
C ALA A 511 8.86 -13.47 26.50
N ALA A 512 9.09 -12.20 26.86
CA ALA A 512 8.32 -11.55 27.92
C ALA A 512 6.84 -11.29 27.55
N LEU A 513 6.53 -11.20 26.25
CA LEU A 513 5.17 -11.10 25.72
C LEU A 513 4.49 -12.47 25.51
N GLY A 514 5.20 -13.58 25.73
CA GLY A 514 4.69 -14.92 25.44
C GLY A 514 4.54 -15.22 23.95
N MET A 515 5.29 -14.50 23.10
CA MET A 515 5.31 -14.63 21.64
C MET A 515 6.45 -15.57 21.19
N GLU A 516 6.66 -16.68 21.90
CA GLU A 516 7.71 -17.64 21.54
C GLU A 516 7.36 -18.37 20.22
N GLY A 517 8.20 -18.22 19.21
CA GLY A 517 8.04 -18.88 17.89
C GLY A 517 7.40 -18.02 16.78
N VAL A 518 7.22 -16.71 17.00
CA VAL A 518 6.83 -15.72 15.97
C VAL A 518 8.03 -15.25 15.15
#